data_AF-A0A535QCK2-F1
#
_entry.id   AF-A0A535QCK2-F1
#
_cell.length_a   1.000
_cell.length_b   1.000
_cell.length_c   1.000
_cell.angle_alpha   90.00
_cell.angle_beta   90.00
_cell.angle_gamma   90.00
#
_symmetry.space_group_name_H-M   'P 1'
#
loop_
_entity.id
_entity.type
_entity.pdbx_description
1 polymer ?
#
loop_
_entity_poly.entity_id
_entity_poly.type
_entity_poly.pdbx_seq_one_letter_code
_entity_poly.pdbx_strand_id
1 'polypeptide(L)'
;MHDETVADLARILSFAATYMEENGRARFSFGGRPGGRLCAAAAIALALGCNPRRLGRGWFFLPTSDVHRAVGTVILRTDLLSGLPVPQPPHCRRKLRPAKLSPYRAVKELARWSDDKTLDSLVVGALRDRAYELDRVESLAADSKNNRAANSGPGANSHESGRWSQALITVGGGEKDG
;
A
#
# COMPACT_ATOMS: atom_id res chain seq x y z
N MET A 1 4.47 13.35 -3.92
CA MET A 1 4.35 12.18 -3.03
C MET A 1 3.36 11.27 -3.74
N HIS A 2 3.78 10.09 -4.17
CA HIS A 2 2.92 9.25 -5.00
C HIS A 2 1.83 8.63 -4.11
N ASP A 3 0.57 8.74 -4.52
CA ASP A 3 -0.54 8.08 -3.86
C ASP A 3 -0.60 6.63 -4.36
N GLU A 4 0.39 5.80 -4.00
CA GLU A 4 0.40 4.41 -4.45
C GLU A 4 -0.85 3.69 -3.93
N THR A 5 -1.57 3.01 -4.83
CA THR A 5 -2.70 2.15 -4.47
C THR A 5 -2.21 0.86 -3.79
N VAL A 6 -3.13 0.06 -3.22
CA VAL A 6 -2.79 -1.26 -2.67
C VAL A 6 -2.15 -2.15 -3.74
N ALA A 7 -2.68 -2.12 -4.97
CA ALA A 7 -2.14 -2.85 -6.11
C ALA A 7 -0.74 -2.35 -6.52
N ASP A 8 -0.47 -1.05 -6.44
CA ASP A 8 0.88 -0.52 -6.71
C ASP A 8 1.87 -0.99 -5.65
N LEU A 9 1.47 -0.97 -4.37
CA LEU A 9 2.31 -1.47 -3.28
C LEU A 9 2.62 -2.97 -3.44
N ALA A 10 1.63 -3.79 -3.81
CA ALA A 10 1.83 -5.21 -4.10
C ALA A 10 2.83 -5.42 -5.25
N ARG A 11 2.66 -4.68 -6.35
CA ARG A 11 3.56 -4.72 -7.52
C ARG A 11 4.99 -4.32 -7.16
N ILE A 12 5.15 -3.27 -6.35
CA ILE A 12 6.45 -2.78 -5.88
C ILE A 12 7.18 -3.86 -5.08
N LEU A 13 6.49 -4.51 -4.14
CA LEU A 13 7.08 -5.57 -3.32
C LEU A 13 7.42 -6.82 -4.15
N SER A 14 6.52 -7.22 -5.05
CA SER A 14 6.73 -8.37 -5.94
C SER A 14 7.91 -8.16 -6.90
N PHE A 15 8.05 -6.95 -7.45
CA PHE A 15 9.21 -6.57 -8.26
C PHE A 15 10.49 -6.66 -7.43
N ALA A 16 10.50 -6.08 -6.23
CA ALA A 16 11.69 -6.08 -5.37
C ALA A 16 12.14 -7.51 -5.00
N ALA A 17 11.19 -8.40 -4.70
CA ALA A 17 11.46 -9.81 -4.44
C ALA A 17 12.08 -10.50 -5.66
N THR A 18 11.44 -10.38 -6.83
CA THR A 18 11.90 -10.98 -8.09
C THR A 18 13.31 -10.51 -8.45
N TYR A 19 13.55 -9.20 -8.35
CA TYR A 19 14.86 -8.64 -8.65
C TYR A 19 15.95 -9.21 -7.74
N MET A 20 15.66 -9.37 -6.44
CA MET A 20 16.61 -9.93 -5.47
C MET A 20 16.88 -11.42 -5.71
N GLU A 21 15.88 -12.19 -6.15
CA GLU A 21 16.04 -13.60 -6.52
C GLU A 21 16.93 -13.74 -7.77
N GLU A 22 16.68 -12.94 -8.80
CA GLU A 22 17.39 -13.01 -10.08
C GLU A 22 18.84 -12.50 -10.01
N ASN A 23 19.06 -11.40 -9.29
CA ASN A 23 20.35 -10.70 -9.30
C ASN A 23 21.19 -10.97 -8.05
N GLY A 24 20.59 -11.55 -7.00
CA GLY A 24 21.19 -11.75 -5.69
C GLY A 24 21.31 -10.46 -4.87
N ARG A 25 21.65 -10.61 -3.58
CA ARG A 25 21.76 -9.47 -2.65
C ARG A 25 23.18 -8.94 -2.51
N ALA A 26 23.28 -7.62 -2.28
CA ALA A 26 24.52 -6.98 -1.85
C ALA A 26 24.40 -6.43 -0.43
N ARG A 27 25.45 -6.63 0.40
CA ARG A 27 25.57 -5.97 1.72
C ARG A 27 25.83 -4.49 1.50
N PHE A 28 24.92 -3.62 1.92
CA PHE A 28 25.02 -2.15 1.77
C PHE A 28 25.47 -1.65 0.38
N SER A 29 25.40 -2.46 -0.68
CA SER A 29 25.74 -1.98 -2.01
C SER A 29 24.47 -1.49 -2.63
N PHE A 30 24.46 -0.18 -2.82
CA PHE A 30 23.33 0.57 -3.32
C PHE A 30 23.24 0.52 -4.85
N GLY A 31 23.93 -0.41 -5.51
CA GLY A 31 23.88 -0.59 -6.97
C GLY A 31 24.92 0.25 -7.69
N GLY A 32 26.10 -0.32 -7.93
CA GLY A 32 27.12 0.33 -8.77
C GLY A 32 26.94 0.10 -10.27
N ARG A 33 26.10 -0.87 -10.66
CA ARG A 33 25.86 -1.25 -12.06
C ARG A 33 24.38 -1.56 -12.28
N PRO A 34 23.77 -1.14 -13.40
CA PRO A 34 22.46 -1.63 -13.84
C PRO A 34 22.46 -3.16 -13.88
N GLY A 35 21.41 -3.81 -13.37
CA GLY A 35 21.34 -5.28 -13.26
C GLY A 35 22.30 -5.90 -12.23
N GLY A 36 22.82 -5.11 -11.30
CA GLY A 36 23.71 -5.58 -10.24
C GLY A 36 22.96 -5.98 -8.96
N ARG A 37 23.67 -6.64 -8.05
CA ARG A 37 23.17 -6.98 -6.71
C ARG A 37 22.75 -5.71 -5.95
N LEU A 38 21.58 -5.76 -5.31
CA LEU A 38 21.02 -4.66 -4.51
C LEU A 38 20.67 -5.12 -3.10
N CYS A 39 20.57 -4.17 -2.15
CA CYS A 39 19.87 -4.40 -0.89
C CYS A 39 18.35 -4.23 -1.08
N ALA A 40 17.54 -4.73 -0.15
CA ALA A 40 16.09 -4.71 -0.28
C ALA A 40 15.52 -3.28 -0.42
N ALA A 41 16.04 -2.32 0.33
CA ALA A 41 15.63 -0.92 0.22
C ALA A 41 15.96 -0.32 -1.17
N ALA A 42 17.08 -0.71 -1.78
CA ALA A 42 17.43 -0.27 -3.13
C ALA A 42 16.59 -0.97 -4.21
N ALA A 43 16.21 -2.24 -4.01
CA ALA A 43 15.26 -2.93 -4.89
C ALA A 43 13.88 -2.27 -4.87
N ILE A 44 13.38 -1.87 -3.70
CA ILE A 44 12.14 -1.08 -3.57
C ILE A 44 12.28 0.28 -4.25
N ALA A 45 13.40 0.97 -4.07
CA ALA A 45 13.65 2.24 -4.76
C ALA A 45 13.63 2.07 -6.29
N LEU A 46 14.22 0.99 -6.80
CA LEU A 46 14.19 0.66 -8.22
C LEU A 46 12.76 0.41 -8.72
N ALA A 47 11.94 -0.32 -7.94
CA ALA A 47 10.53 -0.55 -8.24
C ALA A 47 9.70 0.75 -8.28
N LEU A 48 10.08 1.75 -7.48
CA LEU A 48 9.51 3.10 -7.51
C LEU A 48 9.98 3.93 -8.72
N GLY A 49 10.73 3.34 -9.66
CA GLY A 49 11.26 4.02 -10.83
C GLY A 49 12.50 4.88 -10.56
N CYS A 50 13.16 4.72 -9.40
CA CYS A 50 14.38 5.47 -9.13
C CYS A 50 15.50 5.02 -10.08
N ASN A 51 16.24 5.99 -10.61
CA ASN A 51 17.30 5.70 -11.57
C ASN A 51 18.42 4.85 -10.92
N PRO A 52 18.71 3.64 -11.45
CA PRO A 52 19.69 2.72 -10.87
C PRO A 52 21.11 3.30 -10.84
N ARG A 53 21.48 4.17 -11.79
CA ARG A 53 22.79 4.85 -11.79
C ARG A 53 22.96 5.81 -10.62
N ARG A 54 21.84 6.26 -10.02
CA ARG A 54 21.84 7.18 -8.89
C ARG A 54 21.74 6.47 -7.55
N LEU A 55 21.17 5.26 -7.51
CA LEU A 55 21.07 4.44 -6.30
C LEU A 55 22.45 4.13 -5.71
N GLY A 56 23.48 3.89 -6.53
CA GLY A 56 24.85 3.54 -6.09
C GLY A 56 25.62 4.61 -5.35
N ARG A 57 25.08 5.82 -5.24
CA ARG A 57 25.72 6.92 -4.54
C ARG A 57 25.11 6.99 -3.13
N GLY A 58 25.95 6.94 -2.09
CA GLY A 58 25.50 6.91 -0.68
C GLY A 58 24.56 8.07 -0.27
N TRP A 59 24.56 9.19 -1.01
CA TRP A 59 23.64 10.31 -0.80
C TRP A 59 22.16 9.96 -1.00
N PHE A 60 21.81 8.92 -1.78
CA PHE A 60 20.41 8.58 -2.11
C PHE A 60 19.60 8.10 -0.90
N PHE A 61 20.28 7.57 0.10
CA PHE A 61 19.70 7.17 1.37
C PHE A 61 20.12 8.11 2.51
N LEU A 62 20.50 9.35 2.22
CA LEU A 62 20.55 10.37 3.26
C LEU A 62 19.15 10.53 3.88
N PRO A 63 19.06 10.82 5.19
CA PRO A 63 17.78 10.98 5.87
C PRO A 63 16.85 12.00 5.21
N THR A 64 17.42 12.97 4.51
CA THR A 64 16.73 14.09 3.84
C THR A 64 16.36 13.79 2.39
N SER A 65 16.74 12.64 1.84
CA SER A 65 16.44 12.28 0.45
C SER A 65 14.97 11.89 0.30
N ASP A 66 14.30 12.47 -0.70
CA ASP A 66 12.92 12.09 -1.07
C ASP A 66 12.79 10.60 -1.39
N VAL A 67 13.83 9.99 -1.95
CA VAL A 67 13.86 8.55 -2.26
C VAL A 67 13.87 7.73 -0.99
N HIS A 68 14.67 8.12 0.00
CA HIS A 68 14.69 7.46 1.30
C HIS A 68 13.30 7.55 1.96
N ARG A 69 12.68 8.74 1.91
CA ARG A 69 11.33 8.96 2.46
C ARG A 69 10.28 8.12 1.72
N ALA A 70 10.33 8.04 0.39
CA ALA A 70 9.40 7.25 -0.41
C ALA A 70 9.52 5.76 -0.10
N VAL A 71 10.74 5.21 -0.11
CA VAL A 71 11.01 3.81 0.25
C VAL A 71 10.53 3.51 1.67
N GLY A 72 10.85 4.39 2.63
CA GLY A 72 10.41 4.25 4.02
C GLY A 72 8.89 4.29 4.15
N THR A 73 8.21 5.07 3.33
CA THR A 73 6.75 5.15 3.30
C THR A 73 6.15 3.85 2.78
N VAL A 74 6.70 3.26 1.71
CA VAL A 74 6.28 1.94 1.22
C VAL A 74 6.44 0.88 2.32
N ILE A 75 7.59 0.83 2.99
CA ILE A 75 7.85 -0.15 4.07
C ILE A 75 6.80 -0.05 5.18
N LEU A 76 6.41 1.18 5.56
CA LEU A 76 5.42 1.40 6.61
C LEU A 76 3.99 1.10 6.14
N ARG A 77 3.60 1.57 4.95
CA ARG A 77 2.25 1.35 4.40
C ARG A 77 1.97 -0.12 4.14
N THR A 78 3.00 -0.85 3.76
CA THR A 78 2.93 -2.30 3.56
C THR A 78 3.11 -3.08 4.85
N ASP A 79 3.44 -2.47 5.98
CA ASP A 79 3.80 -3.18 7.22
C ASP A 79 4.85 -4.30 7.03
N LEU A 80 5.71 -4.17 6.02
CA LEU A 80 6.65 -5.21 5.58
C LEU A 80 7.51 -5.73 6.74
N LEU A 81 7.95 -4.84 7.63
CA LEU A 81 8.80 -5.22 8.73
C LEU A 81 8.10 -6.27 9.62
N SER A 82 6.76 -6.25 9.79
CA SER A 82 6.03 -7.18 10.66
C SER A 82 6.18 -8.65 10.26
N GLY A 83 6.39 -8.92 8.98
CA GLY A 83 6.65 -10.28 8.47
C GLY A 83 8.09 -10.75 8.71
N LEU A 84 9.02 -9.84 9.05
CA LEU A 84 10.40 -10.22 9.34
C LEU A 84 10.53 -10.66 10.81
N PRO A 85 11.30 -11.74 11.11
CA PRO A 85 11.54 -12.17 12.48
C PRO A 85 12.22 -11.07 13.30
N VAL A 86 12.42 -11.23 14.61
CA VAL A 86 13.29 -10.28 15.34
C VAL A 86 14.74 -10.68 15.04
N PRO A 87 15.65 -9.75 14.68
CA PRO A 87 17.04 -10.10 14.43
C PRO A 87 17.64 -10.78 15.67
N GLN A 88 18.27 -11.94 15.50
CA GLN A 88 18.95 -12.66 16.58
C GLN A 88 20.26 -11.95 16.99
N PRO A 89 20.85 -12.28 18.17
CA PRO A 89 22.03 -11.58 18.68
C PRO A 89 23.20 -11.67 17.69
N PRO A 90 24.07 -10.64 17.59
CA PRO A 90 24.16 -9.46 18.47
C PRO A 90 23.21 -8.30 18.11
N HIS A 91 22.32 -8.48 17.13
CA HIS A 91 21.49 -7.41 16.55
C HIS A 91 20.15 -7.18 17.29
N CYS A 92 19.93 -7.82 18.44
CA CYS A 92 18.65 -7.83 19.13
C CYS A 92 18.24 -6.48 19.74
N ARG A 93 17.26 -5.84 19.11
CA ARG A 93 15.90 -5.61 19.65
C ARG A 93 15.15 -4.76 18.63
N ARG A 94 14.04 -5.27 18.11
CA ARG A 94 13.06 -4.43 17.42
C ARG A 94 12.35 -3.58 18.47
N LYS A 95 12.95 -2.43 18.80
CA LYS A 95 12.52 -1.60 19.94
C LYS A 95 11.16 -0.91 19.74
N LEU A 96 10.62 -0.90 18.52
CA LEU A 96 9.40 -0.14 18.16
C LEU A 96 8.49 -0.93 17.23
N ARG A 97 7.17 -0.86 17.47
CA ARG A 97 6.14 -1.35 16.54
C ARG A 97 6.20 -0.52 15.24
N PRO A 98 6.01 -1.13 14.05
CA PRO A 98 6.06 -0.44 12.76
C PRO A 98 5.22 0.84 12.68
N ALA A 99 4.02 0.81 13.25
CA ALA A 99 3.11 1.95 13.30
C ALA A 99 3.69 3.20 14.02
N LYS A 100 4.79 3.07 14.76
CA LYS A 100 5.47 4.18 15.47
C LYS A 100 6.84 4.54 14.88
N LEU A 101 7.23 3.91 13.77
CA LEU A 101 8.50 4.21 13.09
C LEU A 101 8.33 5.37 12.10
N SER A 102 9.34 6.24 12.03
CA SER A 102 9.43 7.19 10.91
C SER A 102 9.90 6.48 9.64
N PRO A 103 9.61 7.00 8.43
CA PRO A 103 10.09 6.43 7.17
C PRO A 103 11.59 6.17 7.18
N TYR A 104 12.37 7.11 7.71
CA TYR A 104 13.81 6.97 7.88
C TYR A 104 14.20 5.76 8.74
N ARG A 105 13.56 5.59 9.90
CA ARG A 105 13.84 4.45 10.78
C ARG A 105 13.40 3.14 10.14
N ALA A 106 12.30 3.12 9.39
CA ALA A 106 11.84 1.92 8.68
C ALA A 106 12.86 1.39 7.68
N VAL A 107 13.47 2.27 6.88
CA VAL A 107 14.54 1.90 5.95
C VAL A 107 15.78 1.40 6.70
N LYS A 108 16.19 2.05 7.80
CA LYS A 108 17.33 1.55 8.59
C LYS A 108 17.07 0.19 9.21
N GLU A 109 15.86 -0.05 9.71
CA GLU A 109 15.48 -1.35 10.26
C GLU A 109 15.52 -2.42 9.15
N LEU A 110 14.98 -2.15 7.95
CA LEU A 110 15.09 -3.07 6.81
C LEU A 110 16.56 -3.29 6.39
N ALA A 111 17.38 -2.24 6.42
CA ALA A 111 18.79 -2.31 6.09
C ALA A 111 19.60 -3.17 7.09
N ARG A 112 19.12 -3.44 8.31
CA ARG A 112 19.78 -4.40 9.22
C ARG A 112 19.65 -5.84 8.73
N TRP A 113 18.53 -6.16 8.09
CA TRP A 113 18.38 -7.44 7.38
C TRP A 113 19.32 -7.52 6.19
N SER A 114 19.69 -6.34 5.67
CA SER A 114 20.77 -5.98 4.73
C SER A 114 22.15 -6.59 5.02
N ASP A 115 22.41 -6.93 6.29
CA ASP A 115 23.76 -7.17 6.80
C ASP A 115 24.16 -8.63 6.83
N ASP A 116 23.20 -9.55 6.89
CA ASP A 116 23.47 -10.99 6.90
C ASP A 116 22.85 -11.64 5.66
N LYS A 117 23.68 -12.28 4.84
CA LYS A 117 23.26 -12.97 3.60
C LYS A 117 22.39 -14.19 3.88
N THR A 118 22.53 -14.81 5.06
CA THR A 118 21.70 -15.96 5.44
C THR A 118 20.23 -15.57 5.61
N LEU A 119 19.94 -14.27 5.74
CA LEU A 119 18.60 -13.72 5.86
C LEU A 119 17.97 -13.33 4.52
N ASP A 120 18.65 -13.55 3.39
CA ASP A 120 18.15 -13.19 2.04
C ASP A 120 16.80 -13.85 1.74
N SER A 121 16.70 -15.16 1.98
CA SER A 121 15.45 -15.91 1.77
C SER A 121 14.31 -15.42 2.67
N LEU A 122 14.61 -14.99 3.89
CA LEU A 122 13.61 -14.43 4.81
C LEU A 122 13.09 -13.07 4.33
N VAL A 123 13.98 -12.22 3.80
CA VAL A 123 13.57 -10.91 3.27
C VAL A 123 12.78 -11.07 1.98
N VAL A 124 13.22 -11.94 1.07
CA VAL A 124 12.50 -12.25 -0.16
C VAL A 124 11.13 -12.85 0.14
N GLY A 125 11.07 -13.83 1.06
CA GLY A 125 9.82 -14.43 1.53
C GLY A 125 8.86 -13.38 2.09
N ALA A 126 9.31 -12.52 3.01
CA ALA A 126 8.47 -11.46 3.56
C ALA A 126 7.97 -10.46 2.50
N LEU A 127 8.77 -10.14 1.48
CA LEU A 127 8.33 -9.30 0.36
C LEU A 127 7.24 -10.00 -0.46
N ARG A 128 7.41 -11.30 -0.78
CA ARG A 128 6.44 -12.11 -1.53
C ARG A 128 5.13 -12.28 -0.77
N ASP A 129 5.21 -12.71 0.49
CA ASP A 129 4.06 -12.96 1.35
C ASP A 129 3.24 -11.68 1.48
N ARG A 130 3.92 -10.54 1.69
CA ARG A 130 3.20 -9.28 1.84
C ARG A 130 2.63 -8.76 0.52
N ALA A 131 3.31 -8.97 -0.61
CA ALA A 131 2.74 -8.67 -1.92
C ALA A 131 1.46 -9.48 -2.17
N TYR A 132 1.49 -10.79 -1.86
CA TYR A 132 0.36 -11.69 -2.01
C TYR A 132 -0.82 -11.30 -1.12
N GLU A 133 -0.57 -10.94 0.14
CA GLU A 133 -1.62 -10.47 1.05
C GLU A 133 -2.31 -9.19 0.54
N LEU A 134 -1.53 -8.24 0.00
CA LEU A 134 -2.07 -7.00 -0.55
C LEU A 134 -2.93 -7.26 -1.80
N ASP A 135 -2.48 -8.11 -2.71
CA ASP A 135 -3.26 -8.53 -3.88
C ASP A 135 -4.58 -9.20 -3.46
N ARG A 136 -4.53 -10.09 -2.45
CA ARG A 136 -5.74 -10.76 -1.95
C ARG A 136 -6.75 -9.78 -1.36
N VAL A 137 -6.29 -8.77 -0.61
CA VAL A 137 -7.15 -7.74 -0.03
C VAL A 137 -7.84 -6.93 -1.13
N GLU A 138 -7.12 -6.57 -2.19
CA GLU A 138 -7.68 -5.83 -3.32
C GLU A 138 -8.72 -6.67 -4.07
N SER A 139 -8.45 -7.96 -4.33
CA SER A 139 -9.43 -8.86 -4.96
C SER A 139 -10.72 -8.97 -4.16
N LEU A 140 -10.62 -9.17 -2.84
CA LEU A 140 -11.80 -9.23 -1.95
C LEU A 140 -12.58 -7.91 -1.92
N ALA A 141 -11.89 -6.77 -1.98
CA ALA A 141 -12.52 -5.46 -2.05
C ALA A 141 -13.23 -5.23 -3.39
N ALA A 142 -12.67 -5.73 -4.50
CA ALA A 142 -13.28 -5.67 -5.82
C ALA A 142 -14.55 -6.53 -5.91
N ASP A 143 -14.50 -7.77 -5.39
CA ASP A 143 -15.65 -8.68 -5.36
C ASP A 143 -16.80 -8.13 -4.51
N SER A 144 -16.48 -7.51 -3.36
CA SER A 144 -17.47 -6.86 -2.51
C SER A 144 -18.17 -5.68 -3.21
N LYS A 145 -17.44 -4.88 -3.99
CA LYS A 145 -18.01 -3.77 -4.79
C LYS A 145 -18.93 -4.29 -5.90
N ASN A 146 -18.53 -5.36 -6.60
CA ASN A 146 -19.33 -5.96 -7.67
C ASN A 146 -20.64 -6.57 -7.13
N ASN A 147 -20.59 -7.26 -5.98
CA ASN A 147 -21.80 -7.78 -5.34
C ASN A 147 -22.73 -6.67 -4.84
N ARG A 148 -22.20 -5.52 -4.43
CA ARG A 148 -23.01 -4.38 -4.03
C ARG A 148 -23.70 -3.70 -5.21
N ALA A 149 -23.00 -3.57 -6.34
CA ALA A 149 -23.56 -3.02 -7.58
C ALA A 149 -24.64 -3.93 -8.18
N ALA A 150 -24.44 -5.26 -8.12
CA ALA A 150 -25.42 -6.24 -8.59
C ALA A 150 -26.71 -6.29 -7.74
N ASN A 151 -26.62 -6.04 -6.43
CA ASN A 151 -27.77 -5.98 -5.53
C ASN A 151 -28.52 -4.64 -5.52
N SER A 152 -28.01 -3.62 -6.21
CA SER A 152 -28.70 -2.34 -6.45
C SER A 152 -29.37 -2.29 -7.82
N GLY A 153 -29.99 -3.41 -8.24
CA GLY A 153 -30.85 -3.44 -9.42
C GLY A 153 -32.01 -2.43 -9.31
N PRO A 154 -32.51 -1.89 -10.44
CA PRO A 154 -33.54 -0.87 -10.45
C PRO A 154 -34.80 -1.43 -9.79
N GLY A 155 -35.12 -0.91 -8.61
CA GLY A 155 -36.42 -1.10 -7.99
C GLY A 155 -37.48 -0.74 -9.01
N ALA A 156 -38.21 -1.76 -9.45
CA ALA A 156 -39.38 -1.65 -10.30
C ALA A 156 -40.44 -0.81 -9.57
N ASN A 157 -40.40 0.51 -9.75
CA ASN A 157 -41.56 1.37 -9.52
C ASN A 157 -42.34 1.43 -10.84
N SER A 158 -42.98 0.32 -11.14
CA SER A 158 -44.10 0.27 -12.08
C SER A 158 -45.28 1.02 -11.46
N HIS A 159 -45.73 2.07 -12.16
CA HIS A 159 -47.13 2.47 -12.31
C HIS A 159 -48.02 2.56 -11.05
N GLU A 160 -48.43 3.77 -10.67
CA GLU A 160 -49.83 4.14 -10.90
C GLU A 160 -50.05 5.66 -10.96
N SER A 161 -50.75 6.04 -12.02
CA SER A 161 -51.15 7.38 -12.42
C SER A 161 -52.36 7.81 -11.60
N GLY A 162 -52.32 8.99 -10.97
CA GLY A 162 -53.41 9.45 -10.10
C GLY A 162 -53.51 10.96 -10.01
N ARG A 163 -53.87 11.57 -11.13
CA ARG A 163 -54.27 12.96 -11.35
C ARG A 163 -55.24 13.46 -10.25
N TRP A 164 -54.84 14.44 -9.43
CA TRP A 164 -55.79 15.25 -8.65
C TRP A 164 -55.69 16.70 -9.14
N SER A 165 -56.55 17.03 -10.09
CA SER A 165 -56.87 18.39 -10.50
C SER A 165 -57.89 19.01 -9.54
N GLN A 166 -57.77 20.32 -9.42
CA GLN A 166 -58.56 21.30 -8.64
C GLN A 166 -60.09 21.22 -8.81
N ALA A 167 -60.81 21.57 -7.73
CA ALA A 167 -62.03 22.41 -7.68
C ALA A 167 -62.34 22.68 -6.20
N LEU A 168 -62.07 23.86 -5.61
CA LEU A 168 -62.90 25.08 -5.64
C LEU A 168 -64.42 24.80 -5.58
N ILE A 169 -64.98 24.74 -4.37
CA ILE A 169 -66.37 25.14 -4.12
C ILE A 169 -66.41 25.99 -2.84
N THR A 170 -66.68 27.27 -3.06
CA THR A 170 -67.11 28.26 -2.08
C THR A 170 -68.63 28.21 -1.97
N VAL A 171 -69.17 27.93 -0.79
CA VAL A 171 -70.54 28.28 -0.33
C VAL A 171 -70.39 28.45 1.20
N GLY A 172 -70.70 29.54 1.88
CA GLY A 172 -71.67 30.60 1.60
C GLY A 172 -72.79 30.51 2.63
N GLY A 173 -72.77 31.41 3.63
CA GLY A 173 -73.95 31.90 4.36
C GLY A 173 -74.53 30.99 5.46
N GLY A 174 -74.57 31.50 6.69
CA GLY A 174 -75.18 30.82 7.83
C GLY A 174 -75.25 31.69 9.09
N GLU A 175 -75.80 32.88 8.93
CA GLU A 175 -76.25 33.81 9.96
C GLU A 175 -77.29 33.13 10.87
N LYS A 176 -77.14 33.20 12.20
CA LYS A 176 -78.25 33.43 13.13
C LYS A 176 -77.78 33.66 14.56
N ASP A 177 -78.36 34.72 15.10
CA ASP A 177 -78.23 35.30 16.42
C ASP A 177 -78.62 34.35 17.57
N GLY A 178 -78.00 34.62 18.72
CA GLY A 178 -78.31 34.11 20.05
C GLY A 178 -77.46 34.83 21.08
#